data_AF-A0AAE8IME8-F1
#
_entry.id   AF-A0AAE8IME8-F1
#
_cell.length_a   1.000
_cell.length_b   1.000
_cell.length_c   1.000
_cell.angle_alpha   90.00
_cell.angle_beta   90.00
_cell.angle_gamma   90.00
#
_symmetry.space_group_name_H-M   'P 1'
#
loop_
_entity.id
_entity.type
_entity.pdbx_description
1 polymer ?
#
loop_
_entity_poly.entity_id
_entity_poly.type
_entity_poly.pdbx_seq_one_letter_code
_entity_poly.pdbx_strand_id
1 'polypeptide(L)'
;MGFNGKGCHFPKFFNPCSMSASKSPAPLLAYFTAFFYILFSLIPDSHSMMVAWSWVFVWQVGLFCPLLWFLVQLWDNRRLYLLGNGFDQGLIAILISLGISTLGAEFPQQARWQAWACLGFIAALYPISRWLNSVTGRYRLFLGQGYLSLAFVAFSLALWLSRTFLPEIERLRDLGVDGAVQQFDFSLLELRNWAPLGHQNYVAGYLILCLPTLLGLAILHRDWRRWLWLTGG
;
A
#
# COMPACT_ATOMS: atom_id res chain seq x y z
N MET A 1 33.50 12.72 66.39
CA MET A 1 32.35 13.64 66.15
C MET A 1 32.91 15.05 66.05
N GLY A 2 32.84 15.84 64.99
CA GLY A 2 32.37 15.70 63.61
C GLY A 2 33.03 16.84 62.81
N PHE A 3 33.35 16.57 61.54
CA PHE A 3 34.04 17.50 60.63
C PHE A 3 33.12 18.62 60.13
N ASN A 4 33.63 19.85 60.19
CA ASN A 4 33.80 20.85 59.12
C ASN A 4 32.71 20.99 58.02
N GLY A 5 32.29 22.23 57.73
CA GLY A 5 31.55 22.51 56.49
C GLY A 5 30.94 23.91 56.42
N LYS A 6 31.75 24.90 56.02
CA LYS A 6 31.30 26.24 55.62
C LYS A 6 30.26 26.15 54.50
N GLY A 7 29.08 26.72 54.71
CA GLY A 7 28.03 26.82 53.70
C GLY A 7 28.42 27.78 52.58
N CYS A 8 28.91 27.24 51.47
CA CYS A 8 29.03 27.98 50.21
C CYS A 8 27.63 28.22 49.64
N HIS A 9 27.24 29.49 49.56
CA HIS A 9 26.12 29.97 48.75
C HIS A 9 26.38 29.64 47.27
N PHE A 10 25.66 28.66 46.72
CA PHE A 10 25.55 28.46 45.28
C PHE A 10 24.33 29.24 44.76
N PRO A 11 24.45 30.07 43.72
CA PRO A 11 23.30 30.69 43.10
C PRO A 11 22.50 29.63 42.30
N LYS A 12 21.21 29.51 42.60
CA LYS A 12 20.22 28.77 41.80
C LYS A 12 20.00 29.49 40.46
N PHE A 13 20.89 29.27 39.49
CA PHE A 13 20.69 29.70 38.11
C PHE A 13 20.93 28.54 37.15
N PHE A 14 20.09 27.52 37.24
CA PHE A 14 19.83 26.62 36.12
C PHE A 14 18.34 26.27 36.15
N ASN A 15 17.54 27.12 35.52
CA ASN A 15 16.24 26.68 35.01
C ASN A 15 16.55 25.62 33.95
N PRO A 16 16.08 24.37 34.08
CA PRO A 16 16.11 23.46 32.96
C PRO A 16 15.22 24.08 31.88
N CYS A 17 15.85 24.57 30.82
CA CYS A 17 15.16 25.01 29.63
C CYS A 17 14.29 23.83 29.19
N SER A 18 12.98 23.92 29.41
CA SER A 18 12.01 22.93 28.96
C SER A 18 11.99 22.99 27.44
N MET A 19 12.92 22.30 26.79
CA MET A 19 12.73 21.89 25.41
C MET A 19 11.49 21.00 25.43
N SER A 20 10.32 21.60 25.17
CA SER A 20 9.72 21.35 23.87
C SER A 20 10.01 19.95 23.34
N ALA A 21 9.49 18.88 23.93
CA ALA A 21 9.59 17.56 23.31
C ALA A 21 8.81 17.62 22.00
N SER A 22 9.45 18.10 20.94
CA SER A 22 8.86 18.27 19.63
C SER A 22 8.41 16.90 19.16
N LYS A 23 7.09 16.70 19.02
CA LYS A 23 6.54 15.45 18.49
C LYS A 23 7.14 15.22 17.11
N SER A 24 7.72 14.04 16.89
CA SER A 24 8.25 13.64 15.58
C SER A 24 7.17 13.79 14.51
N PRO A 25 7.48 14.37 13.33
CA PRO A 25 6.52 14.49 12.23
C PRO A 25 6.29 13.16 11.48
N ALA A 26 7.01 12.08 11.82
CA ALA A 26 6.90 10.80 11.13
C ALA A 26 5.47 10.20 11.08
N PRO A 27 4.64 10.25 12.15
CA PRO A 27 3.27 9.74 12.09
C PRO A 27 2.38 10.52 11.10
N LEU A 28 2.58 11.83 10.98
CA LEU A 28 1.84 12.68 10.05
C LEU A 28 2.14 12.28 8.60
N LEU A 29 3.41 12.09 8.27
CA LEU A 29 3.84 11.67 6.93
C LEU A 29 3.33 10.27 6.57
N ALA A 30 3.22 9.37 7.55
CA ALA A 30 2.61 8.07 7.35
C ALA A 30 1.11 8.17 7.01
N TYR A 31 0.36 9.05 7.68
CA TYR A 31 -1.05 9.28 7.34
C TYR A 31 -1.21 9.90 5.96
N PHE A 32 -0.36 10.85 5.57
CA PHE A 32 -0.37 11.37 4.19
C PHE A 32 -0.04 10.28 3.17
N THR A 33 0.96 9.45 3.45
CA THR A 33 1.32 8.31 2.59
C THR A 33 0.14 7.36 2.42
N ALA A 34 -0.54 7.01 3.52
CA ALA A 34 -1.74 6.16 3.48
C ALA A 34 -2.90 6.83 2.72
N PHE A 35 -3.13 8.13 2.94
CA PHE A 35 -4.15 8.90 2.25
C PHE A 35 -3.93 8.90 0.74
N PHE A 36 -2.73 9.26 0.27
CA PHE A 36 -2.41 9.27 -1.16
C PHE A 36 -2.45 7.86 -1.76
N TYR A 37 -1.99 6.84 -1.04
CA TYR A 37 -2.09 5.45 -1.48
C TYR A 37 -3.54 5.02 -1.71
N ILE A 38 -4.44 5.31 -0.76
CA ILE A 38 -5.88 5.02 -0.87
C ILE A 38 -6.48 5.81 -2.04
N LEU A 39 -6.17 7.11 -2.13
CA LEU A 39 -6.67 7.98 -3.19
C LEU A 39 -6.27 7.45 -4.58
N PHE A 40 -5.00 7.12 -4.80
CA PHE A 40 -4.50 6.63 -6.07
C PHE A 40 -4.97 5.21 -6.41
N SER A 41 -5.28 4.41 -5.40
CA SER A 41 -5.81 3.06 -5.59
C SER A 41 -7.30 3.05 -5.95
N LEU A 42 -8.06 4.05 -5.50
CA LEU A 42 -9.52 4.12 -5.72
C LEU A 42 -9.92 5.00 -6.91
N ILE A 43 -9.07 5.94 -7.34
CA ILE A 43 -9.36 6.77 -8.50
C ILE A 43 -9.40 5.92 -9.79
N PRO A 44 -10.44 6.04 -10.62
CA PRO A 44 -10.49 5.41 -11.94
C PRO A 44 -9.39 5.96 -12.85
N ASP A 45 -8.81 5.10 -13.70
CA ASP A 45 -7.71 5.46 -14.62
C ASP A 45 -6.48 6.10 -13.95
N SER A 46 -6.23 5.80 -12.68
CA SER A 46 -5.16 6.43 -11.89
C SER A 46 -3.78 6.32 -12.55
N HIS A 47 -3.47 5.18 -13.17
CA HIS A 47 -2.21 4.96 -13.90
C HIS A 47 -2.03 5.94 -15.07
N SER A 48 -3.10 6.23 -15.82
CA SER A 48 -3.05 7.18 -16.93
C SER A 48 -2.93 8.62 -16.43
N MET A 49 -3.53 8.93 -15.27
CA MET A 49 -3.47 10.26 -14.66
C MET A 49 -2.07 10.62 -14.18
N MET A 50 -1.22 9.64 -13.83
CA MET A 50 0.16 9.91 -13.39
C MET A 50 1.01 10.63 -14.44
N VAL A 51 0.63 10.54 -15.72
CA VAL A 51 1.33 11.16 -16.86
C VAL A 51 0.59 12.41 -17.36
N ALA A 52 -0.62 12.68 -16.86
CA ALA A 52 -1.44 13.81 -17.26
C ALA A 52 -1.03 15.10 -16.54
N TRP A 53 -0.83 16.19 -17.29
CA TRP A 53 -0.20 17.43 -16.83
C TRP A 53 -0.76 18.00 -15.51
N SER A 54 -2.07 17.98 -15.30
CA SER A 54 -2.71 18.50 -14.08
C SER A 54 -2.54 17.58 -12.86
N TRP A 55 -2.36 16.29 -13.08
CA TRP A 55 -2.33 15.25 -12.05
C TRP A 55 -0.93 14.79 -11.69
N VAL A 56 0.05 14.99 -12.59
CA VAL A 56 1.47 14.67 -12.36
C VAL A 56 1.93 15.29 -11.04
N PHE A 57 1.61 16.56 -10.76
CA PHE A 57 2.03 17.22 -9.52
C PHE A 57 1.48 16.53 -8.26
N VAL A 58 0.20 16.17 -8.26
CA VAL A 58 -0.44 15.45 -7.13
C VAL A 58 0.23 14.10 -6.91
N TRP A 59 0.52 13.38 -8.00
CA TRP A 59 1.25 12.11 -7.96
C TRP A 59 2.67 12.27 -7.42
N GLN A 60 3.43 13.26 -7.90
CA GLN A 60 4.79 13.50 -7.41
C GLN A 60 4.80 13.84 -5.91
N VAL A 61 3.84 14.65 -5.44
CA VAL A 61 3.70 14.97 -4.00
C VAL A 61 3.37 13.71 -3.19
N GLY A 62 2.38 12.93 -3.63
CA GLY A 62 1.98 11.71 -2.93
C GLY A 62 3.08 10.65 -2.86
N LEU A 63 3.85 10.49 -3.94
CA LEU A 63 5.01 9.59 -4.00
C LEU A 63 6.21 10.11 -3.21
N PHE A 64 6.28 11.41 -2.94
CA PHE A 64 7.33 11.99 -2.12
C PHE A 64 7.08 11.83 -0.61
N CYS A 65 5.83 11.70 -0.18
CA CYS A 65 5.46 11.45 1.21
C CYS A 65 6.19 10.24 1.85
N PRO A 66 6.23 9.04 1.24
CA PRO A 66 6.93 7.89 1.82
C PRO A 66 8.45 8.08 1.86
N LEU A 67 9.04 8.79 0.89
CA LEU A 67 10.46 9.16 0.88
C LEU A 67 10.78 10.08 2.07
N LEU A 68 10.00 11.14 2.27
CA LEU A 68 10.15 12.03 3.42
C LEU A 68 9.94 11.29 4.74
N TRP A 69 8.95 10.40 4.80
CA TRP A 69 8.68 9.59 5.98
C TRP A 69 9.89 8.73 6.34
N PHE A 70 10.48 8.05 5.36
CA PHE A 70 11.70 7.28 5.55
C PHE A 70 12.88 8.14 6.02
N LEU A 71 13.12 9.28 5.39
CA LEU A 71 14.23 10.17 5.74
C LEU A 71 14.09 10.76 7.15
N VAL A 72 12.90 11.24 7.52
CA VAL A 72 12.61 11.73 8.87
C VAL A 72 12.80 10.62 9.89
N GLN A 73 12.31 9.42 9.59
CA GLN A 73 12.46 8.29 10.50
C GLN A 73 13.94 7.91 10.68
N LEU A 74 14.73 7.92 9.61
CA LEU A 74 16.17 7.68 9.67
C LEU A 74 16.89 8.78 10.46
N TRP A 75 16.49 10.03 10.28
CA TRP A 75 17.04 11.18 11.00
C TRP A 75 16.78 11.11 12.51
N ASP A 76 15.54 10.81 12.89
CA ASP A 76 15.11 10.76 14.30
C ASP A 76 15.74 9.58 15.05
N ASN A 77 15.94 8.44 14.39
CA ASN A 77 16.32 7.19 15.07
C ASN A 77 17.76 6.78 14.80
N ARG A 78 18.42 7.37 13.80
CA ARG A 78 19.82 7.13 13.41
C ARG A 78 20.15 5.65 13.17
N ARG A 79 19.14 4.82 12.90
CA ARG A 79 19.25 3.37 12.67
C ARG A 79 18.39 2.97 11.49
N LEU A 80 19.00 2.24 10.56
CA LEU A 80 18.29 1.56 9.48
C LEU A 80 17.75 0.23 10.00
N TYR A 81 16.43 0.06 9.91
CA TYR A 81 15.79 -1.21 10.18
C TYR A 81 15.73 -2.00 8.88
N LEU A 82 16.63 -2.97 8.75
CA LEU A 82 16.70 -3.86 7.59
C LEU A 82 15.42 -4.70 7.47
N LEU A 83 15.03 -5.05 6.25
CA LEU A 83 13.88 -5.94 6.02
C LEU A 83 14.20 -7.37 6.48
N GLY A 84 15.48 -7.76 6.43
CA GLY A 84 15.94 -9.09 6.83
C GLY A 84 15.69 -10.17 5.76
N ASN A 85 16.09 -11.41 6.07
CA ASN A 85 15.89 -12.58 5.19
C ASN A 85 16.39 -12.41 3.73
N GLY A 86 17.42 -11.59 3.51
CA GLY A 86 17.98 -11.32 2.18
C GLY A 86 17.16 -10.34 1.31
N PHE A 87 16.02 -9.82 1.79
CA PHE A 87 15.21 -8.87 1.02
C PHE A 87 15.94 -7.57 0.70
N ASP A 88 16.87 -7.13 1.57
CA ASP A 88 17.72 -5.97 1.32
C ASP A 88 18.64 -6.16 0.10
N GLN A 89 19.10 -7.40 -0.18
CA GLN A 89 19.91 -7.69 -1.38
C GLN A 89 19.07 -7.62 -2.64
N GLY A 90 17.84 -8.15 -2.60
CA GLY A 90 16.88 -8.03 -3.69
C GLY A 90 16.55 -6.56 -4.00
N LEU A 91 16.39 -5.73 -2.97
CA LEU A 91 16.18 -4.28 -3.14
C LEU A 91 17.36 -3.60 -3.81
N ILE A 92 18.60 -3.94 -3.44
CA ILE A 92 19.79 -3.40 -4.11
C ILE A 92 19.79 -3.80 -5.60
N ALA A 93 19.48 -5.06 -5.92
CA ALA A 93 19.37 -5.51 -7.31
C ALA A 93 18.28 -4.77 -8.09
N ILE A 94 17.13 -4.49 -7.46
CA ILE A 94 16.05 -3.68 -8.04
C ILE A 94 16.54 -2.26 -8.31
N LEU A 95 17.22 -1.62 -7.35
CA LEU A 95 17.74 -0.25 -7.51
C LEU A 95 18.78 -0.16 -8.64
N ILE A 96 19.68 -1.14 -8.75
CA ILE A 96 20.65 -1.22 -9.86
C ILE A 96 19.92 -1.38 -11.19
N SER A 97 18.99 -2.33 -11.27
CA SER A 97 18.20 -2.59 -12.48
C SER A 97 17.40 -1.36 -12.91
N LEU A 98 16.81 -0.66 -11.95
CA LEU A 98 16.08 0.59 -12.17
C LEU A 98 16.98 1.68 -12.73
N GLY A 99 18.19 1.83 -12.19
CA GLY A 99 19.19 2.78 -12.69
C GLY A 99 19.58 2.50 -14.14
N ILE A 100 19.91 1.25 -14.45
CA ILE A 100 20.28 0.83 -15.82
C ILE A 100 19.10 1.06 -16.78
N SER A 101 17.90 0.63 -16.40
CA SER A 101 16.69 0.78 -17.24
C SER A 101 16.32 2.24 -17.48
N THR A 102 16.50 3.11 -16.48
CA THR A 102 16.18 4.54 -16.60
C THR A 102 17.17 5.26 -17.50
N LEU A 103 18.46 4.91 -17.44
CA LEU A 103 19.51 5.51 -18.26
C LEU A 103 19.42 5.09 -19.74
N GLY A 104 18.99 3.86 -20.00
CA GLY A 104 18.82 3.32 -21.36
C GLY A 104 17.44 3.57 -21.99
N ALA A 105 16.57 4.36 -21.35
CA ALA A 105 15.19 4.51 -21.79
C ALA A 105 15.05 5.45 -23.01
N GLU A 106 14.29 5.02 -24.01
CA GLU A 106 13.91 5.83 -25.17
C GLU A 106 13.13 7.09 -24.79
N PHE A 107 12.35 7.02 -23.69
CA PHE A 107 11.55 8.10 -23.14
C PHE A 107 12.04 8.50 -21.73
N PRO A 108 13.10 9.33 -21.63
CA PRO A 108 13.81 9.55 -20.37
C PRO A 108 12.99 10.32 -19.33
N GLN A 109 11.99 11.11 -19.72
CA GLN A 109 11.15 11.83 -18.77
C GLN A 109 10.17 10.89 -18.08
N GLN A 110 9.48 10.04 -18.84
CA GLN A 110 8.53 9.05 -18.34
C GLN A 110 9.26 8.00 -17.50
N ALA A 111 10.44 7.56 -17.94
CA ALA A 111 11.28 6.63 -17.18
C ALA A 111 11.66 7.21 -15.80
N ARG A 112 12.04 8.49 -15.73
CA ARG A 112 12.34 9.16 -14.45
C ARG A 112 11.14 9.24 -13.52
N TRP A 113 9.94 9.52 -14.04
CA TRP A 113 8.72 9.55 -13.22
C TRP A 113 8.38 8.17 -12.63
N GLN A 114 8.53 7.11 -13.43
CA GLN A 114 8.30 5.75 -12.96
C GLN A 114 9.39 5.27 -11.98
N ALA A 115 10.65 5.65 -12.22
CA ALA A 115 11.73 5.40 -11.28
C ALA A 115 11.48 6.08 -9.94
N TRP A 116 10.97 7.31 -9.96
CA TRP A 116 10.58 8.03 -8.74
C TRP A 116 9.46 7.32 -7.98
N ALA A 117 8.44 6.83 -8.68
CA ALA A 117 7.37 6.04 -8.08
C ALA A 117 7.91 4.77 -7.41
N CYS A 118 8.78 4.03 -8.10
CA CYS A 118 9.42 2.84 -7.57
C CYS A 118 10.23 3.14 -6.29
N LEU A 119 11.00 4.23 -6.28
CA LEU A 119 11.75 4.68 -5.10
C LEU A 119 10.82 5.02 -3.93
N GLY A 120 9.69 5.69 -4.20
CA GLY A 120 8.68 5.96 -3.18
C GLY A 120 8.12 4.69 -2.55
N PHE A 121 7.81 3.67 -3.35
CA PHE A 121 7.34 2.37 -2.84
C PHE A 121 8.40 1.66 -2.00
N ILE A 122 9.66 1.63 -2.46
CA ILE A 122 10.77 1.04 -1.71
C ILE A 122 10.98 1.79 -0.38
N ALA A 123 10.95 3.12 -0.40
CA ALA A 123 11.12 3.93 0.79
C ALA A 123 10.04 3.65 1.84
N ALA A 124 8.79 3.40 1.44
CA ALA A 124 7.71 3.07 2.36
C ALA A 124 7.93 1.74 3.12
N LEU A 125 8.68 0.79 2.55
CA LEU A 125 8.90 -0.52 3.15
C LEU A 125 9.67 -0.43 4.48
N TYR A 126 10.64 0.46 4.59
CA TYR A 126 11.51 0.56 5.77
C TYR A 126 10.78 1.12 7.00
N PRO A 127 9.99 2.20 6.90
CA PRO A 127 9.17 2.64 8.02
C PRO A 127 8.09 1.66 8.43
N ILE A 128 7.48 0.98 7.46
CA ILE A 128 6.47 -0.05 7.71
C ILE A 128 7.12 -1.26 8.41
N SER A 129 8.27 -1.74 7.95
CA SER A 129 8.96 -2.90 8.55
C SER A 129 9.29 -2.64 10.03
N ARG A 130 9.69 -1.41 10.36
CA ARG A 130 9.90 -0.98 11.74
C ARG A 130 8.61 -1.02 12.56
N TRP A 131 7.50 -0.49 12.04
CA TRP A 131 6.21 -0.52 12.72
C TRP A 131 5.72 -1.95 12.96
N LEU A 132 6.04 -2.85 12.02
CA LEU A 132 5.72 -4.26 12.08
C LEU A 132 6.76 -5.08 12.85
N ASN A 133 7.66 -4.48 13.61
CA ASN A 133 8.64 -5.26 14.37
C ASN A 133 7.98 -6.12 15.48
N SER A 134 6.76 -5.78 15.92
CA SER A 134 6.01 -6.61 16.88
C SER A 134 5.22 -7.75 16.21
N VAL A 135 5.24 -8.94 16.82
CA VAL A 135 4.45 -10.10 16.35
C VAL A 135 2.95 -9.77 16.31
N THR A 136 2.45 -9.09 17.34
CA THR A 136 1.05 -8.65 17.41
C THR A 136 0.71 -7.65 16.30
N GLY A 137 1.62 -6.73 15.97
CA GLY A 137 1.42 -5.76 14.88
C GLY A 137 1.34 -6.43 13.51
N ARG A 138 2.25 -7.37 13.23
CA ARG A 138 2.24 -8.18 12.00
C ARG A 138 0.92 -8.94 11.86
N TYR A 139 0.50 -9.61 12.94
CA TYR A 139 -0.74 -10.36 12.94
C TYR A 139 -1.97 -9.47 12.69
N ARG A 140 -2.06 -8.30 13.35
CA ARG A 140 -3.17 -7.36 13.12
C ARG A 140 -3.21 -6.82 11.70
N LEU A 141 -2.05 -6.48 11.12
CA LEU A 141 -1.99 -6.03 9.74
C LEU A 141 -2.40 -7.16 8.79
N PHE A 142 -1.90 -8.38 9.00
CA PHE A 142 -2.23 -9.54 8.17
C PHE A 142 -3.72 -9.88 8.24
N LEU A 143 -4.32 -9.82 9.42
CA LEU A 143 -5.75 -10.00 9.63
C LEU A 143 -6.57 -8.88 8.96
N GLY A 144 -6.15 -7.63 9.13
CA GLY A 144 -6.79 -6.48 8.51
C GLY A 144 -6.75 -6.55 6.99
N GLN A 145 -5.60 -6.95 6.42
CA GLN A 145 -5.45 -7.20 4.99
C GLN A 145 -6.40 -8.30 4.52
N GLY A 146 -6.53 -9.41 5.26
CA GLY A 146 -7.49 -10.46 4.94
C GLY A 146 -8.93 -9.97 4.87
N TYR A 147 -9.39 -9.23 5.89
CA TYR A 147 -10.74 -8.66 5.88
C TYR A 147 -10.96 -7.64 4.76
N LEU A 148 -9.97 -6.77 4.52
CA LEU A 148 -10.03 -5.81 3.43
C LEU A 148 -10.12 -6.52 2.07
N SER A 149 -9.34 -7.58 1.88
CA SER A 149 -9.39 -8.40 0.68
C SER A 149 -10.75 -9.05 0.47
N LEU A 150 -11.35 -9.64 1.53
CA LEU A 150 -12.69 -10.21 1.44
C LEU A 150 -13.74 -9.14 1.10
N ALA A 151 -13.69 -7.98 1.76
CA ALA A 151 -14.60 -6.88 1.48
C ALA A 151 -14.47 -6.40 0.03
N PHE A 152 -13.24 -6.27 -0.47
CA PHE A 152 -12.98 -5.85 -1.85
C PHE A 152 -13.45 -6.89 -2.87
N VAL A 153 -13.19 -8.18 -2.63
CA VAL A 153 -13.69 -9.29 -3.47
C VAL A 153 -15.21 -9.29 -3.50
N ALA A 154 -15.87 -9.27 -2.33
CA ALA A 154 -17.32 -9.31 -2.23
C ALA A 154 -17.97 -8.10 -2.92
N PHE A 155 -17.46 -6.90 -2.67
CA PHE A 155 -17.99 -5.68 -3.27
C PHE A 155 -17.75 -5.62 -4.78
N SER A 156 -16.55 -5.99 -5.23
CA SER A 156 -16.21 -6.01 -6.66
C SER A 156 -17.02 -7.05 -7.40
N LEU A 157 -17.24 -8.24 -6.82
CA LEU A 157 -18.09 -9.28 -7.39
C LEU A 157 -19.56 -8.84 -7.43
N ALA A 158 -20.08 -8.21 -6.38
CA ALA A 158 -21.45 -7.70 -6.35
C ALA A 158 -21.68 -6.60 -7.40
N LEU A 159 -20.71 -5.71 -7.58
CA LEU A 159 -20.75 -4.69 -8.63
C LEU A 159 -20.68 -5.30 -10.03
N TRP A 160 -19.77 -6.25 -10.26
CA TRP A 160 -19.68 -6.95 -11.54
C TRP A 160 -20.97 -7.70 -11.86
N LEU A 161 -21.54 -8.39 -10.88
CA LEU A 161 -22.80 -9.13 -11.03
C LEU A 161 -23.95 -8.18 -11.41
N SER A 162 -24.12 -7.08 -10.67
CA SER A 162 -25.24 -6.14 -10.86
C SER A 162 -25.10 -5.20 -12.05
N ARG A 163 -23.87 -4.78 -12.41
CA ARG A 163 -23.63 -3.78 -13.46
C ARG A 163 -23.28 -4.38 -14.81
N THR A 164 -22.76 -5.61 -14.82
CA THR A 164 -22.23 -6.23 -16.04
C THR A 164 -22.95 -7.52 -16.36
N PHE A 165 -22.93 -8.49 -15.45
CA PHE A 165 -23.40 -9.84 -15.76
C PHE A 165 -24.93 -9.93 -15.95
N LEU A 166 -25.73 -9.45 -14.98
CA LEU A 166 -27.19 -9.51 -15.09
C LEU A 166 -27.74 -8.74 -16.30
N PRO A 167 -27.35 -7.47 -16.53
CA PRO A 167 -27.86 -6.69 -17.67
C PRO A 167 -27.51 -7.33 -19.01
N GLU A 168 -26.34 -7.94 -19.13
CA GLU A 168 -25.90 -8.58 -20.37
C GLU A 168 -26.69 -9.87 -20.65
N ILE A 169 -27.00 -10.65 -19.62
CA ILE A 169 -27.89 -11.83 -19.75
C ILE A 169 -29.31 -11.41 -20.14
N GLU A 170 -29.83 -10.32 -19.58
CA GLU A 170 -31.13 -9.76 -19.97
C GLU A 170 -31.12 -9.31 -21.44
N ARG A 171 -30.09 -8.57 -21.88
CA ARG A 171 -29.90 -8.17 -23.28
C ARG A 171 -29.87 -9.36 -24.23
N LEU A 172 -29.17 -10.43 -23.87
CA LEU A 172 -29.06 -11.64 -24.71
C LEU A 172 -30.39 -12.42 -24.76
N ARG A 173 -31.16 -12.42 -23.67
CA ARG A 173 -32.50 -13.01 -23.61
C ARG A 173 -33.50 -12.21 -24.47
N ASP A 174 -33.45 -10.89 -24.44
CA ASP A 174 -34.29 -10.01 -25.27
C ASP A 174 -34.03 -10.21 -26.77
N LEU A 175 -32.80 -10.60 -27.14
CA LEU A 175 -32.43 -10.92 -28.52
C LEU A 175 -32.87 -12.33 -28.96
N GLY A 176 -33.58 -13.08 -28.11
CA GLY A 176 -34.12 -14.41 -28.43
C GLY A 176 -33.04 -15.48 -28.61
N VAL A 177 -31.83 -15.26 -28.10
CA VAL A 177 -30.73 -16.21 -28.20
C VAL A 177 -30.82 -17.17 -26.99
N ASP A 178 -31.71 -18.15 -27.07
CA ASP A 178 -31.99 -19.13 -26.00
C ASP A 178 -30.79 -20.05 -25.64
N GLY A 179 -29.64 -19.90 -26.31
CA GLY A 179 -28.36 -20.59 -26.03
C GLY A 179 -27.18 -19.67 -25.66
N ALA A 180 -27.41 -18.37 -25.44
CA ALA A 180 -26.36 -17.34 -25.40
C ALA A 180 -25.32 -17.45 -24.28
N VAL A 181 -25.57 -18.25 -23.25
CA VAL A 181 -24.61 -18.44 -22.14
C VAL A 181 -23.29 -19.05 -22.65
N GLN A 182 -23.29 -19.74 -23.80
CA GLN A 182 -22.09 -20.34 -24.40
C GLN A 182 -21.29 -19.40 -25.32
N GLN A 183 -21.85 -18.25 -25.74
CA GLN A 183 -21.19 -17.29 -26.65
C GLN A 183 -20.99 -15.93 -25.98
N PHE A 184 -20.79 -15.92 -24.67
CA PHE A 184 -20.40 -14.71 -23.97
C PHE A 184 -18.97 -14.34 -24.42
N ASP A 185 -18.86 -13.37 -25.32
CA ASP A 185 -17.57 -12.89 -25.81
C ASP A 185 -16.96 -11.92 -24.80
N PHE A 186 -16.11 -12.46 -23.92
CA PHE A 186 -15.40 -11.71 -22.90
C PHE A 186 -14.42 -10.68 -23.47
N SER A 187 -14.08 -10.75 -24.77
CA SER A 187 -13.09 -9.85 -25.38
C SER A 187 -13.54 -8.38 -25.43
N LEU A 188 -14.85 -8.10 -25.54
CA LEU A 188 -15.40 -6.75 -25.45
C LEU A 188 -15.34 -6.16 -24.03
N LEU A 189 -15.31 -7.03 -23.01
CA LEU A 189 -15.18 -6.67 -21.60
C LEU A 189 -13.72 -6.57 -21.14
N GLU A 190 -12.76 -7.03 -21.93
CA GLU A 190 -11.33 -6.98 -21.60
C GLU A 190 -10.67 -5.63 -21.96
N LEU A 191 -11.23 -4.86 -22.89
CA LEU A 191 -10.51 -3.77 -23.56
C LEU A 191 -10.41 -2.45 -22.78
N ARG A 192 -11.14 -2.24 -21.69
CA ARG A 192 -11.04 -1.00 -20.89
C ARG A 192 -10.94 -1.27 -19.40
N ASN A 193 -9.71 -1.27 -18.89
CA ASN A 193 -9.40 -1.35 -17.46
C ASN A 193 -9.74 -0.03 -16.71
N TRP A 194 -10.97 0.47 -16.90
CA TRP A 194 -11.34 1.86 -16.58
C TRP A 194 -11.70 2.09 -15.11
N ALA A 195 -12.09 1.04 -14.37
CA ALA A 195 -12.47 1.14 -12.97
C ALA A 195 -11.81 0.05 -12.11
N PRO A 196 -11.28 0.40 -10.92
CA PRO A 196 -10.65 -0.57 -10.01
C PRO A 196 -11.64 -1.54 -9.35
N LEU A 197 -12.95 -1.26 -9.43
CA LEU A 197 -14.03 -2.05 -8.85
C LEU A 197 -15.07 -2.42 -9.91
N GLY A 198 -15.56 -3.66 -9.87
CA GLY A 198 -16.66 -4.13 -10.74
C GLY A 198 -16.24 -4.57 -12.15
N HIS A 199 -14.95 -4.58 -12.46
CA HIS A 199 -14.41 -5.04 -13.75
C HIS A 199 -13.81 -6.44 -13.62
N GLN A 200 -14.02 -7.30 -14.61
CA GLN A 200 -13.66 -8.72 -14.57
C GLN A 200 -12.18 -8.99 -14.25
N ASN A 201 -11.27 -8.27 -14.94
CA ASN A 201 -9.83 -8.38 -14.72
C ASN A 201 -9.41 -8.05 -13.27
N TYR A 202 -10.07 -7.07 -12.64
CA TYR A 202 -9.80 -6.72 -11.24
C TYR A 202 -10.45 -7.71 -10.27
N VAL A 203 -11.67 -8.19 -10.53
CA VAL A 203 -12.34 -9.19 -9.67
C VAL A 203 -11.52 -10.48 -9.60
N ALA A 204 -11.20 -11.08 -10.76
CA ALA A 204 -10.51 -12.36 -10.82
C ALA A 204 -9.03 -12.23 -10.47
N GLY A 205 -8.34 -11.22 -11.00
CA GLY A 205 -6.92 -10.99 -10.73
C GLY A 205 -6.65 -10.69 -9.26
N TYR A 206 -7.47 -9.83 -8.64
CA TYR A 206 -7.32 -9.52 -7.21
C TYR A 206 -7.61 -10.73 -6.32
N LEU A 207 -8.63 -11.55 -6.66
CA LEU A 207 -8.92 -12.78 -5.92
C LEU A 207 -7.70 -13.70 -5.88
N ILE A 208 -7.07 -13.95 -7.04
CA ILE A 208 -5.87 -14.80 -7.15
C ILE A 208 -4.72 -14.23 -6.29
N LEU A 209 -4.51 -12.91 -6.34
CA LEU A 209 -3.49 -12.24 -5.53
C LEU A 209 -3.73 -12.34 -4.02
N CYS A 210 -5.00 -12.46 -3.60
CA CYS A 210 -5.36 -12.58 -2.19
C CYS A 210 -5.31 -14.02 -1.65
N LEU A 211 -5.32 -15.03 -2.53
CA LEU A 211 -5.31 -16.45 -2.12
C LEU A 211 -4.18 -16.81 -1.13
N PRO A 212 -2.92 -16.39 -1.32
CA PRO A 212 -1.86 -16.71 -0.37
C PRO A 212 -2.12 -16.12 1.02
N THR A 213 -2.65 -14.89 1.08
CA THR A 213 -3.01 -14.22 2.34
C THR A 213 -4.18 -14.94 3.03
N LEU A 214 -5.24 -15.26 2.28
CA LEU A 214 -6.40 -15.98 2.80
C LEU A 214 -6.04 -17.39 3.27
N LEU A 215 -5.23 -18.12 2.50
CA LEU A 215 -4.73 -19.44 2.87
C LEU A 215 -3.85 -19.36 4.13
N GLY A 216 -2.99 -18.35 4.24
CA GLY A 216 -2.19 -18.11 5.45
C GLY A 216 -3.07 -17.90 6.69
N LEU A 217 -4.15 -17.11 6.58
CA LEU A 217 -5.12 -16.91 7.66
C LEU A 217 -5.94 -18.17 7.97
N ALA A 218 -6.27 -18.97 6.97
CA ALA A 218 -6.96 -20.25 7.12
C ALA A 218 -6.09 -21.30 7.83
N ILE A 219 -4.77 -21.29 7.60
CA ILE A 219 -3.82 -22.17 8.30
C ILE A 219 -3.64 -21.70 9.75
N LEU A 220 -3.60 -20.37 9.97
CA LEU A 220 -3.36 -19.77 11.28
C LEU A 220 -4.54 -19.93 12.24
N HIS A 221 -5.77 -19.88 11.74
CA HIS A 221 -6.98 -20.09 12.55
C HIS A 221 -7.46 -21.55 12.49
N ARG A 222 -7.71 -22.15 13.65
CA ARG A 222 -8.28 -23.51 13.75
C ARG A 222 -9.78 -23.55 14.04
N ASP A 223 -10.39 -22.39 14.31
CA ASP A 223 -11.81 -22.26 14.66
C ASP A 223 -12.69 -22.12 13.40
N TRP A 224 -14.00 -21.89 13.59
CA TRP A 224 -14.97 -21.66 12.49
C TRP A 224 -14.52 -20.56 11.51
N ARG A 225 -13.73 -19.59 11.98
CA ARG A 225 -13.13 -18.53 11.17
C ARG A 225 -12.27 -19.06 10.03
N ARG A 226 -11.74 -20.29 10.14
CA ARG A 226 -11.04 -20.98 9.06
C ARG A 226 -11.89 -21.11 7.80
N TRP A 227 -13.18 -21.40 7.96
CA TRP A 227 -14.09 -21.56 6.82
C TRP A 227 -14.28 -20.24 6.10
N LEU A 228 -14.45 -19.13 6.83
CA LEU A 228 -14.55 -17.78 6.26
C LEU A 228 -13.35 -17.43 5.37
N TRP A 229 -12.14 -17.88 5.71
CA TRP A 229 -10.95 -17.63 4.89
C TRP A 229 -10.83 -18.58 3.68
N LEU A 230 -11.37 -19.79 3.76
CA LEU A 230 -11.32 -20.78 2.67
C LEU A 230 -12.40 -20.56 1.62
N THR A 231 -13.60 -20.16 2.05
CA THR A 231 -14.75 -19.93 1.15
C THR A 231 -14.79 -18.50 0.61
N GLY A 232 -14.03 -17.58 1.21
CA GLY A 232 -14.10 -16.15 0.87
C GLY A 232 -15.33 -15.46 1.46
N GLY A 233 -16.03 -16.10 2.40
CA GLY A 233 -17.39 -15.78 2.82
C GLY A 233 -18.32 -16.94 2.51
#